data_AF-A0A1I6E9M0-F1
#
_entry.id   AF-A0A1I6E9M0-F1
#
_cell.length_a   1.000
_cell.length_b   1.000
_cell.length_c   1.000
_cell.angle_alpha   90.00
_cell.angle_beta   90.00
_cell.angle_gamma   90.00
#
_symmetry.space_group_name_H-M   'P 1'
#
loop_
_entity.id
_entity.type
_entity.pdbx_description
1 polymer ?
#
loop_
_entity_poly.entity_id
_entity_poly.type
_entity_poly.pdbx_seq_one_letter_code
_entity_poly.pdbx_strand_id
1 'polypeptide(L)' 'MLHEKRQDLDGERQKRLLQRLVGELTRAQPDLYYRSTSDIAGELEAVIESGTGLSTEEKSLLQRLSRRDIEVMLSLH' A
#
# COMPACT_ATOMS: atom_id res chain seq x y z
N MET A 1 -12.20 -16.35 16.29
CA MET A 1 -11.42 -15.51 17.23
C MET A 1 -9.93 -15.38 16.89
N LEU A 2 -9.12 -16.46 16.79
CA LEU A 2 -7.68 -16.32 16.46
C LEU A 2 -7.39 -15.89 15.00
N HIS A 3 -8.21 -16.36 14.05
CA HIS A 3 -8.07 -16.00 12.63
C HIS A 3 -8.48 -14.56 12.33
N GLU A 4 -9.54 -14.06 12.97
CA GLU A 4 -10.03 -12.68 12.83
C GLU A 4 -8.99 -11.67 13.33
N LYS A 5 -8.43 -11.90 14.54
CA LYS A 5 -7.37 -11.06 15.10
C LYS A 5 -6.15 -10.95 14.18
N ARG A 6 -5.81 -12.03 13.47
CA ARG A 6 -4.66 -12.03 12.55
C ARG A 6 -4.96 -11.24 11.27
N GLN A 7 -6.18 -11.34 10.74
CA GLN A 7 -6.59 -10.53 9.58
C GLN A 7 -6.58 -9.04 9.91
N ASP A 8 -7.05 -8.66 11.09
CA ASP A 8 -7.03 -7.26 11.53
C ASP A 8 -5.59 -6.73 11.67
N LEU A 9 -4.68 -7.54 12.21
CA LEU A 9 -3.26 -7.20 12.33
C LEU A 9 -2.55 -7.09 10.97
N ASP A 10 -2.84 -8.01 10.04
CA ASP A 10 -2.32 -7.97 8.68
C ASP A 10 -2.82 -6.71 7.96
N GLY A 11 -4.11 -6.37 8.10
CA GLY A 11 -4.71 -5.17 7.51
C GLY A 11 -4.11 -3.87 8.05
N GLU A 12 -3.91 -3.75 9.36
CA GLU A 12 -3.24 -2.60 9.96
C GLU A 12 -1.78 -2.47 9.51
N ARG A 13 -1.07 -3.60 9.38
CA ARG A 13 0.32 -3.59 8.89
C ARG A 13 0.38 -3.20 7.41
N GLN A 14 -0.50 -3.74 6.58
CA GLN A 14 -0.66 -3.35 5.17
C GLN A 14 -0.92 -1.85 5.03
N LYS A 15 -1.85 -1.31 5.82
CA LYS A 15 -2.19 0.12 5.83
C LYS A 15 -0.97 1.00 6.13
N ARG A 16 -0.21 0.68 7.18
CA ARG A 16 1.01 1.43 7.56
C ARG A 16 2.07 1.39 6.47
N LEU A 17 2.24 0.24 5.82
CA LEU A 17 3.20 0.10 4.72
C LEU A 17 2.78 0.94 3.51
N LEU A 18 1.50 0.91 3.12
CA LEU A 18 0.99 1.74 2.02
C LEU A 18 1.19 3.23 2.33
N GLN A 19 0.91 3.70 3.55
CA GLN A 19 1.16 5.09 3.95
C GLN A 19 2.65 5.47 3.85
N ARG A 20 3.56 4.58 4.28
CA ARG A 20 5.01 4.79 4.13
C ARG A 20 5.38 4.95 2.65
N LEU A 21 4.91 4.05 1.79
CA LEU A 21 5.18 4.10 0.36
C LEU A 21 4.60 5.35 -0.32
N VAL A 22 3.39 5.77 0.04
CA VAL A 22 2.82 7.04 -0.43
C VAL A 22 3.70 8.22 -0.02
N GLY A 23 4.19 8.23 1.21
CA GLY A 23 5.11 9.26 1.69
C GLY A 23 6.43 9.29 0.92
N GLU A 24 6.99 8.12 0.61
CA GLU A 24 8.21 7.98 -0.21
C GLU A 24 7.96 8.45 -1.65
N LEU A 25 6.86 8.03 -2.27
CA LEU A 25 6.45 8.47 -3.60
C LEU A 25 6.21 9.98 -3.66
N THR A 26 5.55 10.57 -2.66
CA THR A 26 5.29 12.01 -2.59
C THR A 26 6.59 12.81 -2.45
N ARG A 27 7.59 12.30 -1.73
CA ARG A 27 8.91 12.92 -1.64
C ARG A 27 9.67 12.87 -2.97
N ALA A 28 9.54 11.77 -3.71
CA ALA A 28 10.16 11.60 -5.01
C ALA A 28 9.43 12.37 -6.13
N GLN A 29 8.11 12.51 -6.01
CA GLN A 29 7.22 13.13 -6.98
C GLN A 29 6.22 14.06 -6.24
N PRO A 30 6.56 15.35 -6.04
CA PRO A 30 5.68 16.29 -5.33
C PRO A 30 4.28 16.43 -5.94
N ASP A 31 4.16 16.23 -7.26
CA ASP A 31 2.89 16.31 -7.99
C ASP A 31 1.92 15.16 -7.65
N LEU A 32 2.40 14.10 -7.00
CA LEU A 32 1.60 12.96 -6.58
C LEU A 32 0.45 13.39 -5.64
N TYR A 33 0.65 14.45 -4.85
CA TYR A 33 -0.36 14.98 -3.93
C TYR A 33 -1.65 15.43 -4.63
N TYR A 34 -1.57 15.79 -5.92
CA TYR A 34 -2.71 16.25 -6.70
C TYR A 34 -3.34 15.16 -7.58
N ARG A 35 -2.81 13.93 -7.53
CA ARG A 35 -3.32 12.81 -8.33
C ARG A 35 -4.50 12.14 -7.65
N SER A 36 -5.31 11.46 -8.45
CA SER A 36 -6.44 10.69 -7.92
C SER A 36 -5.95 9.49 -7.10
N THR A 37 -6.76 9.04 -6.13
CA THR A 37 -6.46 7.84 -5.35
C THR A 37 -6.24 6.61 -6.24
N SER A 38 -6.98 6.51 -7.34
CA SER A 38 -6.86 5.41 -8.31
C SER A 38 -5.52 5.44 -9.07
N ASP A 39 -4.97 6.63 -9.33
CA ASP A 39 -3.64 6.79 -9.93
C ASP A 39 -2.54 6.42 -8.94
N ILE A 40 -2.65 6.90 -7.69
CA ILE A 40 -1.70 6.57 -6.61
C ILE A 40 -1.70 5.06 -6.36
N ALA A 41 -2.87 4.42 -6.37
CA ALA A 41 -2.98 2.97 -6.22
C ALA A 41 -2.28 2.20 -7.34
N GLY A 42 -2.33 2.69 -8.58
CA GLY A 42 -1.62 2.08 -9.72
C GLY A 42 -0.10 2.21 -9.60
N GLU A 43 0.39 3.37 -9.17
CA GLU A 43 1.83 3.59 -8.93
C GLU A 43 2.34 2.69 -7.79
N LEU A 44 1.57 2.55 -6.71
CA LEU A 44 1.91 1.66 -5.60
C LEU A 44 1.91 0.19 -6.00
N GLU A 45 0.95 -0.25 -6.83
CA GLU A 45 0.91 -1.61 -7.37
C GLU A 45 2.21 -1.92 -8.13
N ALA A 46 2.66 -1.01 -9.01
CA ALA A 46 3.91 -1.15 -9.74
C ALA A 46 5.13 -1.20 -8.80
N VAL A 47 5.17 -0.39 -7.74
CA VAL A 47 6.23 -0.44 -6.72
C VAL A 47 6.25 -1.79 -6.01
N ILE A 48 5.09 -2.29 -5.58
CA ILE A 48 4.94 -3.59 -4.90
C ILE A 48 5.40 -4.74 -5.80
N GLU A 49 5.02 -4.71 -7.08
CA GLU A 49 5.45 -5.70 -8.08
C GLU A 49 6.96 -5.69 -8.28
N SER A 50 7.55 -4.50 -8.45
CA SER A 50 9.00 -4.34 -8.57
C SER A 50 9.73 -4.83 -7.30
N GLY A 51 9.12 -4.67 -6.12
CA GLY A 51 9.71 -4.98 -4.83
C GLY A 51 10.81 -3.99 -4.40
N THR A 52 10.96 -2.87 -5.10
CA THR A 52 11.97 -1.86 -4.77
C THR A 52 11.63 -1.20 -3.43
N GLY A 53 12.59 -1.17 -2.50
CA GLY A 53 12.40 -0.56 -1.17
C GLY A 53 11.55 -1.40 -0.19
N LEU A 54 11.22 -2.64 -0.56
CA LEU A 54 10.47 -3.59 0.27
C LEU A 54 11.34 -4.78 0.66
N SER A 55 11.24 -5.20 1.92
CA SER A 55 11.72 -6.52 2.34
C SER A 55 10.84 -7.63 1.75
N THR A 56 11.36 -8.86 1.73
CA THR A 56 10.61 -10.04 1.27
C THR A 56 9.29 -10.22 2.03
N GLU A 57 9.27 -9.94 3.34
CA GLU A 57 8.06 -10.05 4.16
C GLU A 57 7.03 -8.98 3.79
N GLU A 58 7.45 -7.72 3.65
CA GLU A 58 6.57 -6.63 3.26
C GLU A 58 6.00 -6.84 1.86
N LYS A 59 6.86 -7.28 0.91
CA LYS A 59 6.42 -7.63 -0.43
C LYS A 59 5.38 -8.75 -0.40
N SER A 60 5.63 -9.84 0.33
CA SER A 60 4.67 -10.94 0.46
C SER A 60 3.35 -10.50 1.10
N LEU A 61 3.39 -9.55 2.04
CA LEU A 61 2.20 -9.05 2.71
C LEU A 61 1.37 -8.15 1.79
N LEU A 62 2.02 -7.29 1.01
CA LEU A 62 1.37 -6.34 0.10
C LEU A 62 0.91 -6.98 -1.21
N GLN A 63 1.60 -8.00 -1.71
CA GLN A 63 1.21 -8.75 -2.93
C GLN A 63 -0.14 -9.47 -2.81
N ARG A 64 -0.72 -9.55 -1.61
CA ARG A 64 -2.06 -10.11 -1.37
C ARG A 64 -3.16 -9.11 -1.67
N LEU A 65 -2.82 -7.83 -1.83
CA LEU A 65 -3.76 -6.75 -2.15
C LEU A 65 -3.87 -6.62 -3.67
N SER A 66 -5.11 -6.51 -4.16
CA SER A 66 -5.36 -6.01 -5.50
C SER A 66 -5.23 -4.48 -5.54
N ARG A 67 -5.08 -3.90 -6.74
CA ARG A 67 -5.20 -2.45 -6.94
C ARG A 67 -6.44 -1.84 -6.26
N ARG A 68 -7.58 -2.54 -6.34
CA ARG A 68 -8.83 -2.09 -5.71
C ARG A 68 -8.74 -2.09 -4.19
N ASP A 69 -8.08 -3.09 -3.60
CA ASP A 69 -7.88 -3.12 -2.14
C ASP A 69 -6.98 -1.96 -1.71
N ILE A 70 -5.89 -1.70 -2.44
CA ILE A 70 -5.01 -0.55 -2.21
C ILE A 70 -5.82 0.76 -2.27
N GLU A 71 -6.62 0.96 -3.32
CA GLU A 71 -7.46 2.15 -3.49
C GLU A 71 -8.45 2.34 -2.34
N VAL A 72 -9.13 1.27 -1.91
CA VAL A 72 -10.04 1.30 -0.76
C VAL A 72 -9.29 1.69 0.51
N MET A 73 -8.13 1.08 0.77
CA MET A 73 -7.32 1.39 1.95
C MET A 73 -6.82 2.84 1.97
N LEU A 74 -6.50 3.40 0.80
CA LEU A 74 -6.12 4.82 0.66
C LEU A 74 -7.32 5.77 0.79
N SER A 75 -8.52 5.35 0.39
CA SER A 75 -9.73 6.18 0.45
C SER A 75 -10.37 6.24 1.85
N LEU A 76 -10.05 5.27 2.71
CA LEU A 76 -10.51 5.21 4.10
C LEU A 76 -9.62 6.07 5.05
N HIS A 77 -9.07 7.17 4.54
CA HIS A 77 -8.14 8.06 5.24
C HIS A 77 -8.66 9.50 5.30
#